data_AF-A0A167MT07-F1
#
_entry.id   AF-A0A167MT07-F1
#
_cell.length_a   1.000
_cell.length_b   1.000
_cell.length_c   1.000
_cell.angle_alpha   90.00
_cell.angle_beta   90.00
_cell.angle_gamma   90.00
#
_symmetry.space_group_name_H-M   'P 1'
#
loop_
_entity.id
_entity.type
_entity.pdbx_description
1 polymer ?
#
loop_
_entity_poly.entity_id
_entity_poly.type
_entity_poly.pdbx_seq_one_letter_code
_entity_poly.pdbx_strand_id
1 'polypeptide(L)'
;MATPVDDDAAVQRPRARRPFRSQVLQQNAVTTASSHLEVPESHTATGTSSGRSTPVPADAPPSVKFLFTARKQVRAEQRRRLFPTIEYASRVSHFDPNSDYRDFYGFFNLFWIGLAIMAITSILRNIKDTGYPLRVEIWSLFTVKIWHLALADGLMVASTSVSLPLQKALRAGGENGGLTWARGGLVLQSVYQLVWLVVWIALPFLLDWTWTSQVFLLLHTMVFLMKMHSYAFYNGHLLETERRLRALDHPSTASLAPVYLYPTAENPEGVLASPTRSKPNATQDGAAGADGSRADEASHGDEDDDAVTHLREDLARELTSPIGNITYPRNLTWGNYVDYILCPTLCYELEYPRTDKIDWSALLSKILAVFGCIFLLTVTSEEFILPVLVEASSRLETSVSLSDKVLVLAESISWLLFPFMLIFLLVFLVIFEYVLGALAEITCFADRHFYSDWWNSTDWLEFSREWNVPVYSFLRRHVYSASRPHIGKSLATVITFLISAIGHEIVLGCITKKLRGYGFICQMLQLPIVALQRTSWVRGRKTLNNVCFWCSMILGLSLICSLYVLV
;
A
#
# COMPACT_ATOMS: atom_id res chain seq x y z
N MET A 1 -23.98 47.04 -39.74
CA MET A 1 -24.64 45.77 -39.39
C MET A 1 -23.53 44.78 -39.12
N ALA A 2 -23.13 44.71 -37.86
CA ALA A 2 -22.02 43.92 -37.37
C ALA A 2 -22.54 42.55 -36.93
N THR A 3 -21.75 41.52 -37.18
CA THR A 3 -21.80 40.24 -36.46
C THR A 3 -20.35 39.78 -36.31
N PRO A 4 -19.79 39.80 -35.09
CA PRO A 4 -18.43 39.37 -34.83
C PRO A 4 -18.37 37.84 -34.68
N VAL A 5 -17.24 37.28 -35.10
CA VAL A 5 -16.84 35.90 -34.85
C VAL A 5 -16.27 35.86 -33.43
N ASP A 6 -16.95 35.18 -32.51
CA ASP A 6 -16.44 34.89 -31.17
C ASP A 6 -15.39 33.76 -31.28
N ASP A 7 -14.12 34.16 -31.37
CA ASP A 7 -12.98 33.34 -30.97
C ASP A 7 -12.87 33.38 -29.44
N ASP A 8 -13.71 32.60 -28.75
CA ASP A 8 -13.51 32.31 -27.33
C ASP A 8 -12.42 31.23 -27.20
N ALA A 9 -11.17 31.67 -27.33
CA ALA A 9 -10.03 30.96 -26.81
C ALA A 9 -10.25 30.78 -25.30
N ALA A 10 -10.72 29.58 -24.93
CA ALA A 10 -10.92 29.18 -23.55
C ALA A 10 -9.59 29.33 -22.79
N VAL A 11 -9.43 30.46 -22.10
CA VAL A 11 -8.39 30.69 -21.10
C VAL A 11 -8.53 29.57 -20.07
N GLN A 12 -7.67 28.56 -20.19
CA GLN A 12 -7.56 27.48 -19.22
C GLN A 12 -7.08 28.09 -17.90
N ARG A 13 -8.04 28.47 -17.04
CA ARG A 13 -7.76 28.78 -15.64
C ARG A 13 -7.26 27.50 -14.97
N PRO A 14 -6.23 27.54 -14.11
CA PRO A 14 -5.84 26.40 -13.31
C PRO A 14 -7.06 25.94 -12.48
N ARG A 15 -7.51 24.70 -12.73
CA ARG A 15 -8.61 24.08 -11.98
C ARG A 15 -8.20 24.02 -10.50
N ALA A 16 -9.04 24.59 -9.63
CA ALA A 16 -8.85 24.47 -8.19
C ALA A 16 -8.86 22.98 -7.78
N ARG A 17 -7.88 22.58 -6.94
CA ARG A 17 -7.75 21.24 -6.33
C ARG A 17 -9.12 20.80 -5.82
N ARG A 18 -9.74 19.79 -6.43
CA ARG A 18 -10.91 19.13 -5.84
C ARG A 18 -10.40 18.44 -4.57
N PRO A 19 -10.94 18.74 -3.37
CA PRO A 19 -10.66 17.90 -2.22
C PRO A 19 -11.12 16.48 -2.57
N PHE A 20 -10.34 15.48 -2.18
CA PHE A 20 -10.68 14.07 -2.33
C PHE A 20 -12.01 13.81 -1.61
N ARG A 21 -13.11 13.86 -2.36
CA ARG A 21 -14.47 13.59 -1.90
C ARG A 21 -14.97 12.48 -2.79
N SER A 22 -15.26 11.35 -2.16
CA SER A 22 -15.90 10.14 -2.69
C SER A 22 -17.31 10.44 -3.23
N GLN A 23 -17.44 11.33 -4.21
CA GLN A 23 -18.73 11.74 -4.79
C GLN A 23 -19.00 11.20 -6.20
N VAL A 24 -18.06 10.45 -6.79
CA VAL A 24 -18.34 9.72 -8.04
C VAL A 24 -19.36 8.57 -7.80
N LEU A 25 -19.55 8.14 -6.55
CA LEU A 25 -20.55 7.12 -6.20
C LEU A 25 -21.95 7.68 -5.91
N GLN A 26 -22.13 8.98 -5.70
CA GLN A 26 -23.45 9.54 -5.36
C GLN A 26 -24.26 9.92 -6.60
N GLN A 27 -23.62 10.12 -7.74
CA GLN A 27 -24.29 10.53 -8.98
C GLN A 27 -25.03 9.37 -9.69
N ASN A 28 -24.68 8.12 -9.39
CA ASN A 28 -25.39 6.94 -9.89
C ASN A 28 -26.50 6.44 -8.94
N ALA A 29 -26.56 6.95 -7.71
CA ALA A 29 -27.58 6.55 -6.72
C ALA A 29 -28.84 7.46 -6.75
N VAL A 30 -28.75 8.64 -7.36
CA VAL A 30 -29.83 9.64 -7.34
C VAL A 30 -30.76 9.54 -8.57
N THR A 31 -30.36 8.83 -9.63
CA THR A 31 -31.18 8.65 -10.85
C THR A 31 -32.08 7.42 -10.86
N THR A 32 -32.04 6.57 -9.84
CA THR A 32 -32.91 5.37 -9.72
C THR A 32 -34.02 5.49 -8.68
N ALA A 33 -34.28 6.70 -8.17
CA ALA A 33 -35.33 6.95 -7.18
C ALA A 33 -36.50 7.77 -7.76
N SER A 34 -37.05 7.37 -8.90
CA SER A 34 -38.38 7.84 -9.35
C SER A 34 -38.86 7.06 -10.59
N SER A 35 -39.63 5.99 -10.37
CA SER A 35 -40.84 5.64 -11.15
C SER A 35 -41.25 4.18 -10.89
N HIS A 36 -42.47 4.00 -10.39
CA HIS A 36 -43.22 2.76 -10.49
C HIS A 36 -43.67 2.57 -11.95
N LEU A 37 -43.49 1.36 -12.51
CA LEU A 37 -44.49 0.56 -13.27
C LEU A 37 -43.84 -0.45 -14.23
N GLU A 38 -44.39 -1.67 -14.16
CA GLU A 38 -44.56 -2.72 -15.17
C GLU A 38 -43.38 -3.32 -15.96
N VAL A 39 -43.34 -4.66 -15.91
CA VAL A 39 -42.53 -5.57 -16.71
C VAL A 39 -43.13 -5.69 -18.12
N PRO A 40 -42.28 -5.69 -19.17
CA PRO A 40 -42.50 -6.65 -20.25
C PRO A 40 -41.24 -7.42 -20.65
N GLU A 41 -41.45 -8.70 -20.95
CA GLU A 41 -40.50 -9.62 -21.57
C GLU A 41 -40.14 -9.18 -23.01
N SER A 42 -38.86 -9.23 -23.38
CA SER A 42 -38.34 -9.98 -24.55
C SER A 42 -36.91 -9.58 -24.99
N HIS A 43 -36.10 -10.63 -25.14
CA HIS A 43 -35.02 -10.88 -26.10
C HIS A 43 -33.72 -10.04 -26.19
N THR A 44 -32.64 -10.78 -25.87
CA THR A 44 -31.32 -10.88 -26.54
C THR A 44 -30.26 -9.80 -26.33
N ALA A 45 -29.32 -10.09 -25.43
CA ALA A 45 -27.88 -10.01 -25.70
C ALA A 45 -27.13 -10.97 -24.75
N THR A 46 -26.59 -12.04 -25.33
CA THR A 46 -25.75 -13.05 -24.67
C THR A 46 -24.32 -12.54 -24.53
N GLY A 47 -23.69 -12.83 -23.38
CA GLY A 47 -22.23 -12.79 -23.28
C GLY A 47 -21.62 -12.33 -21.97
N THR A 48 -21.98 -12.90 -20.82
CA THR A 48 -21.05 -13.06 -19.69
C THR A 48 -21.37 -14.35 -18.94
N SER A 49 -20.34 -15.11 -18.63
CA SER A 49 -20.42 -16.44 -17.99
C SER A 49 -21.18 -16.36 -16.66
N SER A 50 -22.40 -16.88 -16.62
CA SER A 50 -23.12 -17.12 -15.37
C SER A 50 -22.60 -18.42 -14.77
N GLY A 51 -21.71 -18.31 -13.79
CA GLY A 51 -21.47 -19.42 -12.88
C GLY A 51 -22.77 -19.74 -12.16
N ARG A 52 -23.46 -20.79 -12.61
CA ARG A 52 -24.70 -21.30 -12.00
C ARG A 52 -24.36 -21.81 -10.59
N SER A 53 -24.45 -20.93 -9.59
CA SER A 53 -24.31 -21.32 -8.19
C SER A 53 -25.41 -22.31 -7.85
N THR A 54 -25.03 -23.50 -7.39
CA THR A 54 -25.95 -24.52 -6.91
C THR A 54 -26.82 -23.94 -5.78
N PRO A 55 -28.15 -24.16 -5.81
CA PRO A 55 -29.03 -23.75 -4.72
C PRO A 55 -28.57 -24.40 -3.42
N VAL A 56 -28.53 -23.62 -2.34
CA VAL A 56 -28.25 -24.15 -1.00
C VAL A 56 -29.44 -25.02 -0.57
N PRO A 57 -29.24 -26.25 -0.06
CA PRO A 57 -30.32 -27.10 0.43
C PRO A 57 -31.18 -26.40 1.48
N ALA A 58 -32.48 -26.70 1.51
CA ALA A 58 -33.40 -26.16 2.52
C ALA A 58 -32.96 -26.50 3.96
N ASP A 59 -32.24 -27.61 4.13
CA ASP A 59 -31.76 -28.12 5.43
C ASP A 59 -30.36 -27.60 5.82
N ALA A 60 -29.76 -26.69 5.05
CA ALA A 60 -28.44 -26.15 5.38
C ALA A 60 -28.46 -25.31 6.67
N PRO A 61 -27.38 -25.32 7.47
CA PRO A 61 -27.25 -24.48 8.65
C PRO A 61 -27.49 -23.00 8.34
N PRO A 62 -28.05 -22.21 9.29
CA PRO A 62 -28.30 -20.78 9.10
C PRO A 62 -27.06 -20.03 8.59
N SER A 63 -25.89 -20.27 9.19
CA SER A 63 -24.61 -19.68 8.74
C SER A 63 -24.33 -19.83 7.23
N VAL A 64 -24.63 -21.00 6.64
CA VAL A 64 -24.42 -21.27 5.21
C VAL A 64 -25.42 -20.50 4.34
N LYS A 65 -26.68 -20.37 4.79
CA LYS A 65 -27.69 -19.57 4.11
C LYS A 65 -27.34 -18.08 4.13
N PHE A 66 -26.84 -17.57 5.25
CA PHE A 66 -26.42 -16.16 5.38
C PHE A 66 -25.17 -15.84 4.54
N LEU A 67 -24.20 -16.74 4.44
CA LEU A 67 -23.06 -16.57 3.52
C LEU A 67 -23.52 -16.47 2.05
N PHE A 68 -24.57 -17.21 1.68
CA PHE A 68 -25.14 -17.15 0.34
C PHE A 68 -25.93 -15.85 0.09
N THR A 69 -26.75 -15.38 1.05
CA THR A 69 -27.47 -14.10 0.91
C THR A 69 -26.53 -12.90 0.93
N ALA A 70 -25.55 -12.89 1.83
CA ALA A 70 -24.51 -11.85 1.88
C ALA A 70 -23.79 -11.72 0.53
N ARG A 71 -23.45 -12.84 -0.11
CA ARG A 71 -22.86 -12.85 -1.47
C ARG A 71 -23.72 -12.11 -2.51
N LYS A 72 -25.04 -12.16 -2.39
CA LYS A 72 -25.99 -11.46 -3.27
C LYS A 72 -26.14 -9.97 -2.89
N GLN A 73 -26.09 -9.63 -1.61
CA GLN A 73 -26.31 -8.28 -1.07
C GLN A 73 -25.06 -7.37 -1.08
N VAL A 74 -23.84 -7.93 -1.07
CA VAL A 74 -22.58 -7.15 -1.12
C VAL A 74 -22.50 -6.20 -2.33
N ARG A 75 -23.26 -6.48 -3.40
CA ARG A 75 -23.35 -5.60 -4.58
C ARG A 75 -24.17 -4.32 -4.38
N ALA A 76 -25.03 -4.25 -3.36
CA ALA A 76 -26.03 -3.18 -3.24
C ALA A 76 -25.65 -2.06 -2.25
N GLU A 77 -24.87 -2.34 -1.20
CA GLU A 77 -24.52 -1.32 -0.21
C GLU A 77 -23.11 -1.54 0.33
N GLN A 78 -22.23 -0.54 0.27
CA GLN A 78 -20.84 -0.56 0.79
C GLN A 78 -20.77 -0.25 2.31
N ARG A 79 -21.75 -0.63 3.14
CA ARG A 79 -21.65 -0.36 4.58
C ARG A 79 -20.57 -1.22 5.27
N ARG A 80 -19.66 -0.50 5.95
CA ARG A 80 -18.71 -0.81 7.04
C ARG A 80 -18.22 -2.26 7.21
N ARG A 81 -17.06 -2.56 6.61
CA ARG A 81 -16.26 -3.77 6.92
C ARG A 81 -15.59 -3.67 8.28
N LEU A 82 -15.36 -4.82 8.90
CA LEU A 82 -14.84 -4.95 10.26
C LEU A 82 -13.33 -4.75 10.28
N PHE A 83 -12.59 -5.42 9.40
CA PHE A 83 -11.17 -5.18 9.21
C PHE A 83 -10.94 -3.95 8.33
N PRO A 84 -9.92 -3.11 8.57
CA PRO A 84 -9.67 -1.95 7.74
C PRO A 84 -9.29 -2.42 6.34
N THR A 85 -10.19 -2.29 5.36
CA THR A 85 -9.90 -2.66 3.98
C THR A 85 -9.29 -1.49 3.21
N ILE A 86 -8.41 -1.82 2.27
CA ILE A 86 -7.97 -0.87 1.25
C ILE A 86 -8.95 -1.00 0.09
N GLU A 87 -9.50 0.13 -0.34
CA GLU A 87 -10.43 0.15 -1.47
C GLU A 87 -9.63 0.04 -2.77
N TYR A 88 -9.45 -1.21 -3.23
CA TYR A 88 -8.90 -1.48 -4.55
C TYR A 88 -9.96 -1.20 -5.61
N ALA A 89 -9.60 -0.37 -6.58
CA ALA A 89 -10.47 -0.04 -7.72
C ALA A 89 -9.64 -0.01 -9.01
N SER A 90 -10.29 -0.24 -10.15
CA SER A 90 -9.63 -0.11 -11.45
C SER A 90 -9.21 1.34 -11.67
N ARG A 91 -7.90 1.60 -11.69
CA ARG A 91 -7.31 2.95 -11.77
C ARG A 91 -6.01 2.89 -12.56
N VAL A 92 -5.73 3.93 -13.34
CA VAL A 92 -4.46 4.10 -14.05
C VAL A 92 -3.43 4.86 -13.20
N SER A 93 -2.15 4.72 -13.54
CA SER A 93 -1.09 5.50 -12.90
C SER A 93 -1.21 6.98 -13.25
N HIS A 94 -0.67 7.86 -12.41
CA HIS A 94 -0.67 9.31 -12.65
C HIS A 94 0.16 9.74 -13.86
N PHE A 95 1.18 8.97 -14.25
CA PHE A 95 1.96 9.22 -15.48
C PHE A 95 1.44 8.46 -16.70
N ASP A 96 0.33 7.71 -16.56
CA ASP A 96 -0.31 7.05 -17.69
C ASP A 96 -0.91 8.09 -18.67
N PRO A 97 -0.75 7.92 -20.00
CA PRO A 97 -1.33 8.81 -21.00
C PRO A 97 -2.85 8.97 -20.93
N ASN A 98 -3.55 7.99 -20.35
CA ASN A 98 -5.00 7.97 -20.15
C ASN A 98 -5.44 8.55 -18.80
N SER A 99 -4.51 9.04 -17.98
CA SER A 99 -4.84 9.67 -16.70
C SER A 99 -5.45 11.06 -16.88
N ASP A 100 -6.20 11.52 -15.89
CA ASP A 100 -6.75 12.87 -15.83
C ASP A 100 -5.64 13.96 -15.64
N TYR A 101 -4.40 13.56 -15.35
CA TYR A 101 -3.26 14.44 -15.04
C TYR A 101 -2.39 14.75 -16.27
N ARG A 102 -2.98 15.31 -17.33
CA ARG A 102 -2.30 15.54 -18.62
C ARG A 102 -1.44 16.81 -18.68
N ASP A 103 -1.63 17.74 -17.75
CA ASP A 103 -1.02 19.08 -17.79
C ASP A 103 0.52 19.07 -17.63
N PHE A 104 1.11 17.95 -17.18
CA PHE A 104 2.56 17.82 -16.95
C PHE A 104 3.33 17.13 -18.10
N TYR A 105 2.65 16.73 -19.18
CA TYR A 105 3.25 15.93 -20.26
C TYR A 105 4.48 16.59 -20.90
N GLY A 106 4.44 17.91 -21.10
CA GLY A 106 5.57 18.66 -21.69
C GLY A 106 6.83 18.63 -20.82
N PHE A 107 6.70 18.90 -19.52
CA PHE A 107 7.81 18.86 -18.58
C PHE A 107 8.37 17.43 -18.40
N PHE A 108 7.49 16.43 -18.42
CA PHE A 108 7.90 15.03 -18.39
C PHE A 108 8.76 14.65 -19.59
N ASN A 109 8.36 15.03 -20.82
CA ASN A 109 9.17 14.77 -22.02
C ASN A 109 10.48 15.58 -22.01
N LEU A 110 10.45 16.82 -21.54
CA LEU A 110 11.66 17.65 -21.42
C LEU A 110 12.67 17.02 -20.46
N PHE A 111 12.20 16.45 -19.34
CA PHE A 111 13.04 15.70 -18.40
C PHE A 111 13.77 14.54 -19.10
N TRP A 112 13.06 13.74 -19.90
CA TRP A 112 13.65 12.64 -20.66
C TRP A 112 14.64 13.10 -21.73
N ILE A 113 14.33 14.18 -22.44
CA ILE A 113 15.25 14.79 -23.42
C ILE A 113 16.53 15.26 -22.71
N GLY A 114 16.40 15.91 -21.54
CA GLY A 114 17.54 16.34 -20.73
C GLY A 114 18.42 15.17 -20.29
N LEU A 115 17.81 14.08 -19.83
CA LEU A 115 18.54 12.85 -19.47
C LEU A 115 19.22 12.20 -20.66
N ALA A 116 18.59 12.19 -21.84
CA ALA A 116 19.20 11.68 -23.06
C ALA A 116 20.43 12.51 -23.47
N ILE A 117 20.34 13.84 -23.41
CA ILE A 117 21.47 14.73 -23.67
C ILE A 117 22.61 14.47 -22.67
N MET A 118 22.28 14.35 -21.38
CA MET A 118 23.25 14.03 -20.33
C MET A 118 23.96 12.70 -20.60
N ALA A 119 23.21 11.65 -20.96
CA ALA A 119 23.76 10.34 -21.27
C ALA A 119 24.67 10.36 -22.51
N ILE A 120 24.22 10.98 -23.60
CA ILE A 120 25.02 11.11 -24.83
C ILE A 120 26.31 11.89 -24.56
N THR A 121 26.22 12.99 -23.82
CA THR A 121 27.38 13.82 -23.45
C THR A 121 28.38 13.02 -22.61
N SER A 122 27.89 12.23 -21.66
CA SER A 122 28.72 11.37 -20.81
C SER A 122 29.42 10.28 -21.63
N ILE A 123 28.70 9.63 -22.56
CA ILE A 123 29.26 8.64 -23.48
C ILE A 123 30.38 9.27 -24.33
N LEU A 124 30.13 10.42 -24.96
CA LEU A 124 31.11 11.10 -25.80
C LEU A 124 32.37 11.48 -25.01
N ARG A 125 32.20 11.95 -23.77
CA ARG A 125 33.32 12.25 -22.87
C ARG A 125 34.12 10.99 -22.53
N ASN A 126 33.44 9.89 -22.22
CA ASN A 126 34.10 8.62 -21.92
C ASN A 126 34.87 8.06 -23.11
N ILE A 127 34.33 8.14 -24.33
CA ILE A 127 35.05 7.75 -25.57
C ILE A 127 36.34 8.58 -25.69
N LYS A 128 36.26 9.89 -25.44
CA LYS A 128 37.42 10.77 -25.53
C LYS A 128 38.48 10.45 -24.47
N ASP A 129 38.07 10.24 -23.22
CA ASP A 129 39.00 10.13 -22.09
C ASP A 129 39.57 8.71 -21.93
N THR A 130 38.79 7.67 -22.24
CA THR A 130 39.15 6.26 -22.00
C THR A 130 39.23 5.40 -23.26
N GLY A 131 38.76 5.91 -24.40
CA GLY A 131 38.61 5.14 -25.64
C GLY A 131 37.36 4.24 -25.68
N TYR A 132 36.63 4.10 -24.58
CA TYR A 132 35.43 3.28 -24.47
C TYR A 132 34.20 4.12 -24.13
N PRO A 133 32.99 3.77 -24.62
CA PRO A 133 31.78 4.56 -24.39
C PRO A 133 31.26 4.52 -22.95
N LEU A 134 31.59 3.48 -22.19
CA LEU A 134 31.08 3.27 -20.84
C LEU A 134 32.21 2.81 -19.92
N ARG A 135 32.21 3.32 -18.70
CA ARG A 135 32.94 2.71 -17.59
C ARG A 135 32.10 1.53 -17.08
N VAL A 136 32.74 0.41 -16.79
CA VAL A 136 32.05 -0.87 -16.47
C VAL A 136 32.30 -1.26 -15.01
N GLU A 137 32.69 -0.30 -14.17
CA GLU A 137 33.09 -0.57 -12.78
C GLU A 137 31.89 -1.03 -11.95
N ILE A 138 30.77 -0.31 -12.00
CA ILE A 138 29.57 -0.68 -11.24
C ILE A 138 28.90 -1.93 -11.81
N TRP A 139 28.95 -2.12 -13.13
CA TRP A 139 28.36 -3.29 -13.79
C TRP A 139 28.97 -4.61 -13.33
N SER A 140 30.27 -4.61 -13.03
CA SER A 140 30.95 -5.79 -12.49
C SER A 140 30.37 -6.24 -11.14
N LEU A 141 29.85 -5.31 -10.33
CA LEU A 141 29.26 -5.61 -9.03
C LEU A 141 27.91 -6.31 -9.11
N PHE A 142 27.18 -6.19 -10.22
CA PHE A 142 25.91 -6.88 -10.43
C PHE A 142 26.07 -8.35 -10.82
N THR A 143 27.24 -8.74 -11.34
CA THR A 143 27.46 -10.11 -11.84
C THR A 143 28.08 -11.06 -10.82
N VAL A 144 28.52 -10.54 -9.67
CA VAL A 144 29.14 -11.33 -8.61
C VAL A 144 28.10 -12.23 -7.92
N LYS A 145 28.37 -13.55 -7.90
CA LYS A 145 27.58 -14.57 -7.17
C LYS A 145 26.07 -14.58 -7.46
N ILE A 146 25.62 -14.19 -8.66
CA ILE A 146 24.18 -14.11 -9.02
C ILE A 146 23.41 -15.42 -8.71
N TRP A 147 23.99 -16.59 -8.98
CA TRP A 147 23.32 -17.87 -8.71
C TRP A 147 23.01 -18.10 -7.24
N HIS A 148 23.88 -17.63 -6.33
CA HIS A 148 23.64 -17.73 -4.90
C HIS A 148 22.48 -16.80 -4.49
N LEU A 149 22.43 -15.60 -5.08
CA LEU A 149 21.35 -14.64 -4.88
C LEU A 149 20.01 -15.20 -5.37
N ALA A 150 19.95 -15.73 -6.59
CA ALA A 150 18.74 -16.28 -7.18
C ALA A 150 18.19 -17.48 -6.38
N LEU A 151 19.06 -18.38 -5.94
CA LEU A 151 18.68 -19.52 -5.11
C LEU A 151 18.15 -19.05 -3.75
N ALA A 152 18.87 -18.14 -3.08
CA ALA A 152 18.46 -17.61 -1.78
C ALA A 152 17.14 -16.85 -1.87
N ASP A 153 16.95 -16.03 -2.90
CA ASP A 153 15.69 -15.31 -3.14
C ASP A 153 14.53 -16.29 -3.36
N GLY A 154 14.73 -17.32 -4.21
CA GLY A 154 13.73 -18.37 -4.42
C GLY A 154 13.36 -19.12 -3.14
N LEU A 155 14.35 -19.45 -2.30
CA LEU A 155 14.11 -20.09 -1.00
C LEU A 155 13.43 -19.15 0.01
N MET A 156 13.80 -17.87 0.03
CA MET A 156 13.17 -16.83 0.85
C MET A 156 11.70 -16.70 0.48
N VAL A 157 11.37 -16.57 -0.81
CA VAL A 157 9.99 -16.52 -1.30
C VAL A 157 9.24 -17.81 -0.98
N ALA A 158 9.82 -18.98 -1.28
CA ALA A 158 9.19 -20.27 -1.02
C ALA A 158 8.89 -20.48 0.48
N SER A 159 9.78 -20.07 1.37
CA SER A 159 9.60 -20.22 2.82
C SER A 159 8.48 -19.35 3.39
N THR A 160 8.04 -18.27 2.70
CA THR A 160 6.84 -17.52 3.14
C THR A 160 5.56 -18.34 3.04
N SER A 161 5.54 -19.36 2.17
CA SER A 161 4.38 -20.20 1.91
C SER A 161 3.94 -21.04 3.11
N VAL A 162 4.78 -21.20 4.13
CA VAL A 162 4.48 -21.85 5.42
C VAL A 162 3.24 -21.26 6.10
N SER A 163 2.92 -20.00 5.81
CA SER A 163 1.70 -19.36 6.33
C SER A 163 0.41 -20.04 5.84
N LEU A 164 0.36 -20.56 4.61
CA LEU A 164 -0.83 -21.23 4.06
C LEU A 164 -1.16 -22.56 4.77
N PRO A 165 -0.25 -23.55 4.89
CA PRO A 165 -0.53 -24.78 5.61
C PRO A 165 -0.80 -24.52 7.10
N LEU A 166 -0.15 -23.52 7.71
CA LEU A 166 -0.46 -23.11 9.07
C LEU A 166 -1.93 -22.67 9.23
N GLN A 167 -2.43 -21.82 8.33
CA GLN A 167 -3.84 -21.40 8.34
C GLN A 167 -4.80 -22.58 8.12
N LYS A 168 -4.46 -23.50 7.22
CA LYS A 168 -5.25 -24.73 7.02
C LYS A 168 -5.27 -25.62 8.26
N ALA A 169 -4.14 -25.77 8.94
CA ALA A 169 -4.03 -26.57 10.15
C ALA A 169 -4.83 -25.96 11.31
N LEU A 170 -4.72 -24.64 11.52
CA LEU A 170 -5.52 -23.92 12.52
C LEU A 170 -7.02 -24.04 12.27
N ARG A 171 -7.44 -24.00 11.00
CA ARG A 171 -8.84 -24.22 10.63
C ARG A 171 -9.29 -25.67 10.86
N ALA A 172 -8.45 -26.65 10.53
CA ALA A 172 -8.74 -28.07 10.70
C ALA A 172 -8.82 -28.50 12.19
N GLY A 173 -8.14 -27.79 13.09
CA GLY A 173 -8.15 -28.03 14.54
C GLY A 173 -9.52 -27.89 15.23
N GLY A 174 -10.58 -27.48 14.50
CA GLY A 174 -11.95 -27.44 15.00
C GLY A 174 -12.21 -26.42 16.11
N GLU A 175 -13.37 -26.52 16.76
CA GLU A 175 -13.79 -25.68 17.90
C GLU A 175 -13.14 -26.12 19.22
N ASN A 176 -12.77 -27.41 19.33
CA ASN A 176 -12.15 -28.00 20.53
C ASN A 176 -10.62 -28.01 20.50
N GLY A 177 -9.99 -27.53 19.42
CA GLY A 177 -8.54 -27.39 19.34
C GLY A 177 -8.06 -26.28 20.25
N GLY A 178 -7.17 -26.59 21.20
CA GLY A 178 -6.62 -25.61 22.15
C GLY A 178 -5.86 -24.43 21.52
N LEU A 179 -5.58 -24.48 20.21
CA LEU A 179 -4.83 -23.47 19.47
C LEU A 179 -5.77 -22.58 18.62
N THR A 180 -6.34 -21.53 19.22
CA THR A 180 -7.04 -20.48 18.45
C THR A 180 -6.05 -19.50 17.83
N TRP A 181 -6.48 -18.74 16.81
CA TRP A 181 -5.65 -17.68 16.24
C TRP A 181 -5.20 -16.69 17.34
N ALA A 182 -6.14 -16.29 18.20
CA ALA A 182 -5.88 -15.37 19.30
C ALA A 182 -4.97 -15.93 20.40
N ARG A 183 -5.07 -17.23 20.75
CA ARG A 183 -4.31 -17.83 21.87
C ARG A 183 -2.96 -18.40 21.49
N GLY A 184 -2.71 -18.71 20.21
CA GLY A 184 -1.43 -19.30 19.80
C GLY A 184 -1.03 -19.10 18.34
N GLY A 185 -1.99 -19.04 17.41
CA GLY A 185 -1.67 -18.83 15.99
C GLY A 185 -0.91 -17.53 15.73
N LEU A 186 -1.31 -16.44 16.38
CA LEU A 186 -0.65 -15.13 16.27
C LEU A 186 0.77 -15.15 16.83
N VAL A 187 0.98 -15.76 18.00
CA VAL A 187 2.32 -15.87 18.62
C VAL A 187 3.24 -16.72 17.77
N LEU A 188 2.77 -17.89 17.33
CA LEU A 188 3.54 -18.80 16.48
C LEU A 188 3.95 -18.12 15.16
N GLN A 189 3.02 -17.44 14.50
CA GLN A 189 3.32 -16.69 13.28
C GLN A 189 4.32 -15.55 13.55
N SER A 190 4.17 -14.81 14.65
CA SER A 190 5.03 -13.68 14.96
C SER A 190 6.47 -14.12 15.27
N VAL A 191 6.63 -15.22 16.02
CA VAL A 191 7.94 -15.83 16.29
C VAL A 191 8.56 -16.36 15.00
N TYR A 192 7.79 -17.03 14.14
CA TYR A 192 8.26 -17.48 12.84
C TYR A 192 8.76 -16.30 11.99
N GLN A 193 7.99 -15.21 11.91
CA GLN A 193 8.36 -14.01 11.15
C GLN A 193 9.64 -13.35 11.68
N LEU A 194 9.82 -13.29 13.00
CA LEU A 194 11.01 -12.73 13.61
C LEU A 194 12.25 -13.57 13.28
N VAL A 195 12.18 -14.89 13.48
CA VAL A 195 13.28 -15.81 13.16
C VAL A 195 13.59 -15.76 11.67
N TRP A 196 12.55 -15.82 10.83
CA TRP A 196 12.65 -15.74 9.38
C TRP A 196 13.37 -14.46 8.94
N LEU A 197 12.97 -13.30 9.48
CA LEU A 197 13.59 -12.01 9.16
C LEU A 197 15.06 -11.97 9.55
N VAL A 198 15.41 -12.43 10.75
CA VAL A 198 16.79 -12.46 11.24
C VAL A 198 17.67 -13.34 10.35
N VAL A 199 17.19 -14.53 9.97
CA VAL A 199 17.92 -15.46 9.10
C VAL A 199 18.23 -14.82 7.75
N TRP A 200 17.23 -14.24 7.08
CA TRP A 200 17.41 -13.69 5.73
C TRP A 200 18.16 -12.36 5.71
N ILE A 201 18.12 -11.58 6.79
CA ILE A 201 18.97 -10.39 6.95
C ILE A 201 20.43 -10.80 7.23
N ALA A 202 20.67 -11.84 8.02
CA ALA A 202 22.03 -12.26 8.38
C ALA A 202 22.76 -12.97 7.21
N LEU A 203 22.02 -13.70 6.37
CA LEU A 203 22.59 -14.52 5.31
C LEU A 203 23.59 -13.79 4.40
N PRO A 204 23.32 -12.57 3.88
CA PRO A 204 24.23 -11.89 2.98
C PRO A 204 25.51 -11.38 3.66
N PHE A 205 25.48 -11.17 4.99
CA PHE A 205 26.67 -10.87 5.78
C PHE A 205 27.52 -12.12 5.99
N LEU A 206 26.90 -13.27 6.24
CA LEU A 206 27.60 -14.55 6.42
C LEU A 206 28.27 -15.06 5.13
N LEU A 207 27.74 -14.69 3.97
CA LEU A 207 28.25 -15.13 2.66
C LEU A 207 29.12 -14.09 1.94
N ASP A 208 29.43 -12.98 2.61
CA ASP A 208 30.22 -11.86 2.09
C ASP A 208 29.74 -11.41 0.69
N TRP A 209 28.45 -11.08 0.60
CA TRP A 209 27.88 -10.59 -0.66
C TRP A 209 28.25 -9.14 -0.94
N THR A 210 28.19 -8.76 -2.22
CA THR A 210 28.29 -7.37 -2.66
C THR A 210 27.11 -6.57 -2.14
N TRP A 211 27.33 -5.28 -1.85
CA TRP A 211 26.28 -4.41 -1.32
C TRP A 211 25.03 -4.38 -2.23
N THR A 212 25.21 -4.47 -3.55
CA THR A 212 24.12 -4.53 -4.54
C THR A 212 23.21 -5.74 -4.33
N SER A 213 23.79 -6.93 -4.19
CA SER A 213 23.05 -8.16 -3.90
C SER A 213 22.42 -8.16 -2.50
N GLN A 214 23.09 -7.57 -1.51
CA GLN A 214 22.56 -7.42 -0.16
C GLN A 214 21.29 -6.55 -0.15
N VAL A 215 21.35 -5.40 -0.83
CA VAL A 215 20.21 -4.47 -0.93
C VAL A 215 19.04 -5.11 -1.67
N PHE A 216 19.31 -5.79 -2.80
CA PHE A 216 18.27 -6.51 -3.53
C PHE A 216 17.55 -7.53 -2.64
N LEU A 217 18.30 -8.45 -2.01
CA LEU A 217 17.68 -9.48 -1.17
C LEU A 217 16.97 -8.86 0.03
N LEU A 218 17.53 -7.83 0.65
CA LEU A 218 16.91 -7.17 1.80
C LEU A 218 15.58 -6.50 1.43
N LEU A 219 15.53 -5.75 0.33
CA LEU A 219 14.30 -5.10 -0.10
C LEU A 219 13.20 -6.14 -0.41
N HIS A 220 13.57 -7.23 -1.08
CA HIS A 220 12.68 -8.37 -1.29
C HIS A 220 12.25 -8.99 0.04
N THR A 221 13.18 -9.25 0.96
CA THR A 221 12.89 -9.80 2.29
C THR A 221 11.87 -8.93 3.05
N MET A 222 12.01 -7.61 3.00
CA MET A 222 11.05 -6.68 3.63
C MET A 222 9.66 -6.73 2.95
N VAL A 223 9.61 -6.75 1.62
CA VAL A 223 8.35 -6.90 0.86
C VAL A 223 7.64 -8.21 1.23
N PHE A 224 8.38 -9.31 1.25
CA PHE A 224 7.85 -10.63 1.56
C PHE A 224 7.49 -10.82 3.03
N LEU A 225 8.20 -10.18 3.96
CA LEU A 225 7.79 -10.07 5.35
C LEU A 225 6.41 -9.40 5.47
N MET A 226 6.24 -8.24 4.83
CA MET A 226 4.98 -7.50 4.86
C MET A 226 3.85 -8.30 4.22
N LYS A 227 4.11 -8.95 3.07
CA LYS A 227 3.12 -9.82 2.41
C LYS A 227 2.73 -11.01 3.29
N MET A 228 3.71 -11.70 3.85
CA MET A 228 3.51 -12.84 4.75
C MET A 228 2.70 -12.42 6.00
N HIS A 229 3.03 -11.26 6.58
CA HIS A 229 2.29 -10.68 7.70
C HIS A 229 0.85 -10.35 7.34
N SER A 230 0.63 -9.65 6.23
CA SER A 230 -0.71 -9.29 5.82
C SER A 230 -1.58 -10.52 5.52
N TYR A 231 -1.04 -11.51 4.81
CA TYR A 231 -1.74 -12.75 4.51
C TYR A 231 -2.13 -13.51 5.78
N ALA A 232 -1.18 -13.70 6.71
CA ALA A 232 -1.43 -14.48 7.91
C ALA A 232 -2.40 -13.78 8.87
N PHE A 233 -2.25 -12.48 9.10
CA PHE A 233 -3.12 -11.73 10.01
C PHE A 233 -4.54 -11.58 9.48
N TYR A 234 -4.70 -11.33 8.18
CA TYR A 234 -6.03 -11.22 7.59
C TYR A 234 -6.76 -12.56 7.57
N ASN A 235 -6.11 -13.65 7.14
CA ASN A 235 -6.75 -14.98 7.17
C ASN A 235 -7.00 -15.45 8.61
N GLY A 236 -6.14 -15.11 9.56
CA GLY A 236 -6.37 -15.37 10.98
C GLY A 236 -7.60 -14.62 11.52
N HIS A 237 -7.81 -13.38 11.09
CA HIS A 237 -9.03 -12.63 11.38
C HIS A 237 -10.27 -13.29 10.77
N LEU A 238 -10.22 -13.65 9.48
CA LEU A 238 -11.33 -14.34 8.80
C LEU A 238 -11.66 -15.70 9.44
N LEU A 239 -10.66 -16.44 9.90
CA LEU A 239 -10.87 -17.69 10.64
C LEU A 239 -11.65 -17.47 11.93
N GLU A 240 -11.29 -16.44 12.71
CA GLU A 240 -12.00 -16.13 13.96
C GLU A 240 -13.42 -15.64 13.69
N THR A 241 -13.62 -14.85 12.63
CA THR A 241 -14.94 -14.41 12.16
C THR A 241 -15.79 -15.61 11.70
N GLU A 242 -15.22 -16.59 10.98
CA GLU A 242 -15.91 -17.82 10.58
C GLU A 242 -16.35 -18.64 11.81
N ARG A 243 -15.46 -18.78 12.80
CA ARG A 243 -15.78 -19.48 14.05
C ARG A 243 -16.89 -18.79 14.84
N ARG A 244 -16.84 -17.46 14.93
CA ARG A 244 -17.89 -16.68 15.59
C ARG A 244 -19.23 -16.83 14.87
N LEU A 245 -19.24 -16.83 13.53
CA LEU A 245 -20.46 -17.05 12.76
C LEU A 245 -21.04 -18.45 13.00
N ARG A 246 -20.20 -19.49 13.06
CA ARG A 246 -20.66 -20.87 13.36
C ARG A 246 -21.14 -21.03 14.79
N ALA A 247 -20.48 -20.39 15.76
CA ALA A 247 -20.93 -20.43 17.15
C ALA A 247 -22.36 -19.89 17.30
N LEU A 248 -22.76 -18.90 16.47
CA LEU A 248 -24.13 -18.38 16.44
C LEU A 248 -25.17 -19.37 15.92
N ASP A 249 -24.79 -20.50 15.31
CA ASP A 249 -25.75 -21.57 14.96
C ASP A 249 -26.27 -22.30 16.22
N HIS A 250 -25.54 -22.22 17.34
CA HIS A 250 -25.93 -22.73 18.66
C HIS A 250 -25.94 -21.57 19.69
N PRO A 251 -27.03 -20.79 19.77
CA PRO A 251 -27.06 -19.50 20.49
C PRO A 251 -26.84 -19.62 22.00
N SER A 252 -27.13 -20.78 22.62
CA SER A 252 -26.97 -20.99 24.07
C SER A 252 -25.51 -20.94 24.56
N THR A 253 -24.53 -21.10 23.66
CA THR A 253 -23.09 -21.09 23.98
C THR A 253 -22.32 -19.95 23.28
N ALA A 254 -23.01 -19.14 22.48
CA ALA A 254 -22.38 -18.17 21.59
C ALA A 254 -22.09 -16.84 22.31
N SER A 255 -20.94 -16.24 22.02
CA SER A 255 -20.64 -14.88 22.49
C SER A 255 -21.45 -13.85 21.69
N LEU A 256 -22.47 -13.25 22.31
CA LEU A 256 -23.27 -12.13 21.80
C LEU A 256 -22.59 -10.76 21.91
N ALA A 257 -21.26 -10.73 22.15
CA ALA A 257 -20.52 -9.47 22.16
C ALA A 257 -20.80 -8.67 20.86
N PRO A 258 -20.79 -7.33 20.88
CA PRO A 258 -20.91 -6.55 19.67
C PRO A 258 -19.68 -6.74 18.77
N VAL A 259 -19.82 -6.45 17.48
CA VAL A 259 -18.72 -6.61 16.53
C VAL A 259 -17.74 -5.46 16.69
N TYR A 260 -16.46 -5.77 16.85
CA TYR A 260 -15.43 -4.74 16.91
C TYR A 260 -15.09 -4.26 15.49
N LEU A 261 -15.46 -3.03 15.15
CA LEU A 261 -14.97 -2.36 13.94
C LEU A 261 -13.57 -1.84 14.22
N TYR A 262 -12.59 -2.32 13.45
CA TYR A 262 -11.24 -1.81 13.56
C TYR A 262 -11.20 -0.30 13.26
N PRO A 263 -10.32 0.46 13.93
CA PRO A 263 -10.18 1.89 13.66
C PRO A 263 -9.73 2.16 12.22
N THR A 264 -10.47 3.01 11.51
CA THR A 264 -10.16 3.51 10.17
C THR A 264 -9.93 5.03 10.19
N ALA A 265 -9.63 5.63 9.03
CA ALA A 265 -9.48 7.10 8.96
C ALA A 265 -10.83 7.83 9.13
N GLU A 266 -11.92 7.21 8.69
CA GLU A 266 -13.29 7.73 8.80
C GLU A 266 -13.92 7.39 10.15
N ASN A 267 -13.50 6.27 10.75
CA ASN A 267 -13.86 5.88 12.10
C ASN A 267 -12.58 5.74 12.94
N PRO A 268 -12.03 6.85 13.48
CA PRO A 268 -11.07 6.79 14.57
C PRO A 268 -11.75 6.08 15.75
N GLU A 269 -11.22 5.96 16.94
CA GLU A 269 -11.81 5.21 18.08
C GLU A 269 -12.00 3.70 17.88
N GLY A 270 -12.49 3.20 16.73
CA GLY A 270 -12.97 1.83 16.60
C GLY A 270 -14.26 1.70 17.40
N VAL A 271 -15.38 1.47 16.73
CA VAL A 271 -16.69 1.50 17.38
C VAL A 271 -17.17 0.05 17.52
N LEU A 272 -17.74 -0.29 18.67
CA LEU A 272 -18.55 -1.50 18.77
C LEU A 272 -19.75 -1.28 17.86
N ALA A 273 -19.93 -2.11 16.83
CA ALA A 273 -21.11 -2.04 16.00
C ALA A 273 -22.33 -2.21 16.91
N SER A 274 -22.98 -1.11 17.27
CA SER A 274 -24.25 -1.15 17.97
C SER A 274 -25.29 -1.65 16.97
N PRO A 275 -26.19 -2.58 17.37
CA PRO A 275 -27.35 -2.91 16.55
C PRO A 275 -28.08 -1.61 16.30
N THR A 276 -28.04 -1.13 15.06
CA THR A 276 -28.57 0.20 14.76
C THR A 276 -30.08 0.03 14.71
N ARG A 277 -30.76 0.41 15.80
CA ARG A 277 -32.21 0.57 15.90
C ARG A 277 -32.66 1.50 14.78
N SER A 278 -33.02 0.97 13.61
CA SER A 278 -33.73 1.70 12.59
C SER A 278 -35.09 2.04 13.17
N LYS A 279 -35.23 3.23 13.78
CA LYS A 279 -36.55 3.81 13.99
C LYS A 279 -37.16 3.98 12.60
N PRO A 280 -38.28 3.30 12.26
CA PRO A 280 -39.01 3.68 11.07
C PRO A 280 -39.44 5.14 11.24
N ASN A 281 -39.34 5.91 10.16
CA ASN A 281 -39.78 7.30 10.12
C ASN A 281 -41.18 7.41 10.73
N ALA A 282 -41.30 8.19 11.81
CA ALA A 282 -42.59 8.59 12.33
C ALA A 282 -43.23 9.56 11.33
N THR A 283 -44.05 9.02 10.43
CA THR A 283 -45.17 9.78 9.87
C THR A 283 -46.14 10.04 11.01
N GLN A 284 -46.29 11.32 11.36
CA GLN A 284 -47.48 11.82 12.05
C GLN A 284 -48.72 11.36 11.29
N ASP A 285 -49.58 10.62 11.96
CA ASP A 285 -51.04 10.80 11.89
C ASP A 285 -51.65 10.13 13.13
N GLY A 286 -52.46 10.90 13.86
CA GLY A 286 -53.01 10.49 15.16
C GLY A 286 -54.30 9.69 15.04
N ALA A 287 -54.57 8.85 16.04
CA ALA A 287 -55.88 8.68 16.67
C ALA A 287 -55.76 7.83 17.94
N ALA A 288 -56.54 8.18 18.95
CA ALA A 288 -56.56 7.63 20.29
C ALA A 288 -57.12 6.19 20.36
N GLY A 289 -56.70 5.45 21.39
CA GLY A 289 -57.33 4.20 21.81
C GLY A 289 -56.52 3.50 22.90
N ALA A 290 -56.95 3.66 24.15
CA ALA A 290 -56.45 2.90 25.28
C ALA A 290 -57.11 1.51 25.31
N ASP A 291 -56.33 0.45 25.47
CA ASP A 291 -56.68 -0.64 26.39
C ASP A 291 -55.45 -1.48 26.76
N GLY A 292 -55.47 -2.04 27.96
CA GLY A 292 -54.31 -2.54 28.69
C GLY A 292 -53.86 -3.98 28.40
N SER A 293 -52.65 -4.23 28.88
CA SER A 293 -52.19 -5.46 29.52
C SER A 293 -52.26 -6.79 28.73
N ARG A 294 -51.11 -7.17 28.13
CA ARG A 294 -50.49 -8.52 28.09
C ARG A 294 -49.51 -8.60 26.90
N ALA A 295 -48.27 -8.13 27.06
CA ALA A 295 -47.24 -8.31 26.03
C ALA A 295 -45.77 -8.27 26.50
N ASP A 296 -45.49 -8.29 27.81
CA ASP A 296 -44.11 -8.04 28.30
C ASP A 296 -43.19 -9.28 28.33
N GLU A 297 -43.64 -10.45 27.86
CA GLU A 297 -42.78 -11.65 27.73
C GLU A 297 -42.48 -12.06 26.28
N ALA A 298 -43.15 -11.47 25.29
CA ALA A 298 -42.91 -11.79 23.87
C ALA A 298 -41.94 -10.82 23.17
N SER A 299 -41.78 -9.59 23.69
CA SER A 299 -40.93 -8.56 23.07
C SER A 299 -39.44 -8.78 23.26
N HIS A 300 -39.02 -9.48 24.32
CA HIS A 300 -37.60 -9.74 24.57
C HIS A 300 -37.01 -10.84 23.68
N GLY A 301 -37.82 -11.79 23.19
CA GLY A 301 -37.36 -12.84 22.28
C GLY A 301 -37.10 -12.31 20.86
N ASP A 302 -37.97 -11.43 20.36
CA ASP A 302 -37.86 -10.87 19.02
C ASP A 302 -36.68 -9.89 18.89
N GLU A 303 -36.38 -9.11 19.93
CA GLU A 303 -35.25 -8.16 19.93
C GLU A 303 -33.87 -8.86 19.92
N ASP A 304 -33.74 -9.98 20.63
CA ASP A 304 -32.51 -10.77 20.66
C ASP A 304 -32.30 -11.54 19.34
N ASP A 305 -33.37 -12.07 18.75
CA ASP A 305 -33.32 -12.75 17.44
C ASP A 305 -32.98 -11.78 16.29
N ASP A 306 -33.50 -10.55 16.33
CA ASP A 306 -33.13 -9.49 15.38
C ASP A 306 -31.66 -9.07 15.51
N ALA A 307 -31.16 -8.94 16.74
CA ALA A 307 -29.76 -8.61 17.02
C ALA A 307 -28.80 -9.71 16.55
N VAL A 308 -29.16 -10.99 16.79
CA VAL A 308 -28.40 -12.16 16.29
C VAL A 308 -28.41 -12.21 14.76
N THR A 309 -29.53 -11.87 14.13
CA THR A 309 -29.65 -11.85 12.67
C THR A 309 -28.77 -10.77 12.04
N HIS A 310 -28.77 -9.55 12.59
CA HIS A 310 -27.88 -8.48 12.15
C HIS A 310 -26.40 -8.84 12.36
N LEU A 311 -26.07 -9.46 13.49
CA LEU A 311 -24.71 -9.93 13.77
C LEU A 311 -24.25 -11.01 12.77
N ARG A 312 -25.14 -11.94 12.40
CA ARG A 312 -24.86 -12.94 11.36
C ARG A 312 -24.62 -12.31 10.00
N GLU A 313 -25.39 -11.29 9.63
CA GLU A 313 -25.21 -10.57 8.37
C GLU A 313 -23.86 -9.85 8.31
N ASP A 314 -23.49 -9.12 9.37
CA ASP A 314 -22.21 -8.42 9.46
C ASP A 314 -21.01 -9.38 9.35
N LEU A 315 -21.06 -10.53 10.05
CA LEU A 315 -20.00 -11.54 10.01
C LEU A 315 -19.93 -12.25 8.65
N ALA A 316 -21.08 -12.60 8.06
CA ALA A 316 -21.14 -13.24 6.75
C ALA A 316 -20.63 -12.31 5.63
N ARG A 317 -20.88 -11.01 5.78
CA ARG A 317 -20.40 -9.97 4.87
C ARG A 317 -18.89 -9.80 4.93
N GLU A 318 -18.29 -9.84 6.12
CA GLU A 318 -16.82 -9.77 6.27
C GLU A 318 -16.11 -10.98 5.64
N LEU A 319 -16.71 -12.17 5.76
CA LEU A 319 -16.19 -13.40 5.16
C LEU A 319 -16.27 -13.44 3.63
N THR A 320 -17.01 -12.50 3.04
CA THR A 320 -17.22 -12.41 1.59
C THR A 320 -16.40 -11.28 0.98
N SER A 321 -15.75 -11.57 -0.16
CA SER A 321 -14.98 -10.58 -0.93
C SER A 321 -15.81 -9.35 -1.33
N PRO A 322 -15.21 -8.16 -1.51
CA PRO A 322 -15.94 -6.95 -1.91
C PRO A 322 -16.66 -7.09 -3.27
N ILE A 323 -16.10 -7.90 -4.17
CA ILE A 323 -16.64 -8.15 -5.51
C ILE A 323 -17.69 -9.29 -5.48
N GLY A 324 -17.66 -10.11 -4.41
CA GLY A 324 -18.66 -11.14 -4.13
C GLY A 324 -18.43 -12.48 -4.83
N ASN A 325 -17.25 -12.73 -5.41
CA ASN A 325 -17.00 -14.01 -6.09
C ASN A 325 -16.43 -15.07 -5.14
N ILE A 326 -15.56 -14.65 -4.21
CA ILE A 326 -14.87 -15.53 -3.28
C ILE A 326 -15.39 -15.29 -1.86
N THR A 327 -15.59 -16.38 -1.13
CA THR A 327 -15.96 -16.39 0.30
C THR A 327 -14.98 -17.28 1.04
N TYR A 328 -14.50 -16.85 2.20
CA TYR A 328 -13.69 -17.68 3.09
C TYR A 328 -14.47 -18.96 3.46
N PRO A 329 -13.87 -20.16 3.41
CA PRO A 329 -12.44 -20.49 3.30
C PRO A 329 -11.91 -20.77 1.88
N ARG A 330 -12.71 -20.53 0.83
CA ARG A 330 -12.37 -20.99 -0.53
C ARG A 330 -11.11 -20.32 -1.09
N ASN A 331 -10.65 -19.25 -0.46
CA ASN A 331 -9.41 -18.55 -0.77
C ASN A 331 -8.15 -19.29 -0.31
N LEU A 332 -8.24 -20.28 0.60
CA LEU A 332 -7.08 -21.05 1.10
C LEU A 332 -6.57 -22.07 0.07
N THR A 333 -6.21 -21.60 -1.11
CA THR A 333 -5.66 -22.38 -2.22
C THR A 333 -4.26 -21.89 -2.56
N TRP A 334 -3.44 -22.78 -3.11
CA TRP A 334 -2.11 -22.41 -3.60
C TRP A 334 -2.18 -21.38 -4.73
N GLY A 335 -3.18 -21.48 -5.60
CA GLY A 335 -3.39 -20.52 -6.69
C GLY A 335 -3.62 -19.09 -6.20
N ASN A 336 -4.53 -18.89 -5.24
CA ASN A 336 -4.77 -17.56 -4.66
C ASN A 336 -3.55 -17.02 -3.89
N TYR A 337 -2.81 -17.90 -3.21
CA TYR A 337 -1.59 -17.51 -2.49
C TYR A 337 -0.48 -17.04 -3.46
N VAL A 338 -0.19 -17.81 -4.51
CA VAL A 338 0.83 -17.46 -5.50
C VAL A 338 0.45 -16.18 -6.25
N ASP A 339 -0.83 -16.04 -6.62
CA ASP A 339 -1.35 -14.83 -7.24
C ASP A 339 -1.14 -13.58 -6.37
N TYR A 340 -1.46 -13.64 -5.06
CA TYR A 340 -1.18 -12.54 -4.13
C TYR A 340 0.31 -12.21 -4.02
N ILE A 341 1.17 -13.23 -3.99
CA ILE A 341 2.62 -13.02 -3.92
C ILE A 341 3.12 -12.22 -5.13
N LEU A 342 2.60 -12.50 -6.32
CA LEU A 342 2.99 -11.83 -7.56
C LEU A 342 2.34 -10.44 -7.73
N CYS A 343 1.14 -10.22 -7.20
CA CYS A 343 0.47 -8.92 -7.31
C CYS A 343 1.31 -7.80 -6.67
N PRO A 344 1.38 -6.60 -7.27
CA PRO A 344 2.17 -5.47 -6.79
C PRO A 344 1.50 -4.74 -5.61
N THR A 345 1.07 -5.48 -4.60
CA THR A 345 0.46 -4.95 -3.37
C THR A 345 0.95 -5.67 -2.13
N LEU A 346 1.00 -4.94 -1.02
CA LEU A 346 1.48 -5.46 0.27
C LEU A 346 0.34 -5.90 1.20
N CYS A 347 -0.89 -5.52 0.89
CA CYS A 347 -2.05 -5.87 1.71
C CYS A 347 -2.87 -6.95 1.04
N TYR A 348 -3.02 -8.08 1.74
CA TYR A 348 -3.84 -9.18 1.28
C TYR A 348 -5.33 -8.81 1.37
N GLU A 349 -6.07 -9.15 0.32
CA GLU A 349 -7.53 -9.14 0.26
C GLU A 349 -7.99 -10.42 -0.44
N LEU A 350 -9.24 -10.82 -0.22
CA LEU A 350 -9.80 -12.04 -0.82
C LEU A 350 -9.80 -12.00 -2.35
N GLU A 351 -9.99 -10.81 -2.93
CA GLU A 351 -10.11 -10.61 -4.37
C GLU A 351 -9.62 -9.20 -4.74
N TYR A 352 -9.04 -9.07 -5.94
CA TYR A 352 -8.53 -7.82 -6.48
C TYR A 352 -9.18 -7.51 -7.83
N PRO A 353 -9.39 -6.22 -8.17
CA PRO A 353 -9.90 -5.84 -9.48
C PRO A 353 -8.89 -6.24 -10.57
N ARG A 354 -9.40 -6.81 -11.68
CA ARG A 354 -8.58 -7.33 -12.79
C ARG A 354 -8.84 -6.60 -14.10
N THR A 355 -7.83 -6.55 -14.95
CA THR A 355 -7.96 -6.18 -16.37
C THR A 355 -8.32 -7.40 -17.20
N ASP A 356 -9.04 -7.20 -18.31
CA ASP A 356 -9.51 -8.31 -19.16
C ASP A 356 -8.37 -9.06 -19.88
N LYS A 357 -7.30 -8.33 -20.24
CA LYS A 357 -6.16 -8.84 -21.00
C LYS A 357 -4.88 -8.09 -20.65
N ILE A 358 -3.76 -8.73 -20.93
CA ILE A 358 -2.41 -8.15 -20.85
C ILE A 358 -2.19 -7.28 -22.09
N ASP A 359 -1.82 -6.01 -21.90
CA ASP A 359 -1.29 -5.16 -22.97
C ASP A 359 0.22 -5.36 -23.12
N TRP A 360 0.59 -6.20 -24.08
CA TRP A 360 1.99 -6.51 -24.41
C TRP A 360 2.80 -5.30 -24.85
N SER A 361 2.16 -4.31 -25.48
CA SER A 361 2.86 -3.10 -25.94
C SER A 361 3.24 -2.21 -24.75
N ALA A 362 2.30 -2.02 -23.83
CA ALA A 362 2.54 -1.31 -22.58
C ALA A 362 3.56 -2.06 -21.71
N LEU A 363 3.49 -3.40 -21.64
CA LEU A 363 4.44 -4.21 -20.90
C LEU A 363 5.87 -4.05 -21.44
N LEU A 364 6.07 -4.22 -22.76
CA LEU A 364 7.37 -4.10 -23.39
C LEU A 364 7.97 -2.69 -23.21
N SER A 365 7.13 -1.65 -23.36
CA SER A 365 7.54 -0.26 -23.13
C SER A 365 8.04 -0.05 -21.70
N LYS A 366 7.31 -0.54 -20.69
CA LYS A 366 7.73 -0.46 -19.29
C LYS A 366 9.02 -1.23 -19.03
N ILE A 367 9.17 -2.44 -19.56
CA ILE A 367 10.40 -3.23 -19.43
C ILE A 367 11.60 -2.49 -20.02
N LEU A 368 11.48 -1.93 -21.22
CA LEU A 368 12.53 -1.15 -21.85
C LEU A 368 12.89 0.11 -21.03
N ALA A 369 11.89 0.79 -20.48
CA ALA A 369 12.08 1.94 -19.60
C ALA A 369 12.82 1.58 -18.30
N VAL A 370 12.59 0.40 -17.71
CA VAL A 370 13.37 -0.10 -16.57
C VAL A 370 14.85 -0.17 -16.91
N PHE A 371 15.21 -0.83 -18.03
CA PHE A 371 16.61 -0.94 -18.45
C PHE A 371 17.23 0.43 -18.77
N GLY A 372 16.49 1.32 -19.43
CA GLY A 372 16.93 2.69 -19.72
C GLY A 372 17.20 3.51 -18.46
N CYS A 373 16.30 3.47 -17.48
CA CYS A 373 16.50 4.14 -16.19
C CYS A 373 17.68 3.55 -15.40
N ILE A 374 17.83 2.22 -15.35
CA ILE A 374 18.95 1.58 -14.64
C ILE A 374 20.27 2.02 -15.29
N PHE A 375 20.33 2.05 -16.62
CA PHE A 375 21.49 2.59 -17.34
C PHE A 375 21.78 4.04 -16.94
N LEU A 376 20.78 4.92 -16.95
CA LEU A 376 20.94 6.31 -16.51
C LEU A 376 21.40 6.43 -15.06
N LEU A 377 20.86 5.60 -14.15
CA LEU A 377 21.29 5.54 -12.75
C LEU A 377 22.77 5.18 -12.61
N THR A 378 23.25 4.20 -13.41
CA THR A 378 24.67 3.82 -13.41
C THR A 378 25.55 4.96 -13.91
N VAL A 379 25.20 5.60 -15.03
CA VAL A 379 25.94 6.74 -15.58
C VAL A 379 25.96 7.92 -14.59
N THR A 380 24.82 8.27 -14.01
CA THR A 380 24.75 9.37 -13.03
C THR A 380 25.62 9.07 -11.80
N SER A 381 25.66 7.82 -11.34
CA SER A 381 26.47 7.43 -10.18
C SER A 381 27.97 7.47 -10.48
N GLU A 382 28.41 6.90 -11.60
CA GLU A 382 29.83 6.83 -11.98
C GLU A 382 30.42 8.19 -12.36
N GLU A 383 29.67 9.03 -13.08
CA GLU A 383 30.19 10.30 -13.62
C GLU A 383 30.07 11.46 -12.63
N PHE A 384 29.04 11.48 -11.78
CA PHE A 384 28.73 12.65 -10.96
C PHE A 384 28.82 12.42 -9.45
N ILE A 385 28.62 11.19 -8.96
CA ILE A 385 28.63 10.91 -7.52
C ILE A 385 29.99 10.36 -7.07
N LEU A 386 30.46 9.31 -7.75
CA LEU A 386 31.70 8.63 -7.36
C LEU A 386 32.92 9.56 -7.32
N PRO A 387 33.17 10.46 -8.29
CA PRO A 387 34.34 11.33 -8.25
C PRO A 387 34.34 12.29 -7.06
N VAL A 388 33.16 12.84 -6.74
CA VAL A 388 32.98 13.75 -5.59
C VAL A 388 33.28 13.02 -4.28
N LEU A 389 32.81 11.79 -4.13
CA LEU A 389 33.05 10.99 -2.92
C LEU A 389 34.52 10.59 -2.77
N VAL A 390 35.19 10.19 -3.86
CA VAL A 390 36.60 9.81 -3.83
C VAL A 390 37.49 11.02 -3.47
N GLU A 391 37.23 12.18 -4.09
CA GLU A 391 37.96 13.41 -3.77
C GLU A 391 37.73 13.86 -2.32
N ALA A 392 36.47 13.84 -1.86
CA ALA A 392 36.12 14.19 -0.50
C ALA A 392 36.80 13.27 0.54
N SER A 393 36.84 11.96 0.28
CA SER A 393 37.50 10.98 1.16
C SER A 393 38.98 11.30 1.33
N SER A 394 39.70 11.55 0.22
CA SER A 394 41.13 11.89 0.25
C SER A 394 41.40 13.21 1.01
N ARG A 395 40.54 14.22 0.82
CA ARG A 395 40.63 15.50 1.54
C ARG A 395 40.30 15.35 3.03
N LEU A 396 39.38 14.48 3.40
CA LEU A 396 39.03 14.23 4.81
C LEU A 396 40.17 13.52 5.55
N GLU A 397 40.88 12.59 4.93
CA GLU A 397 42.04 11.91 5.52
C GLU A 397 43.21 12.86 5.81
N THR A 398 43.43 13.85 4.94
CA THR A 398 44.52 14.82 5.06
C THR A 398 44.19 16.01 5.98
N SER A 399 42.91 16.23 6.28
CA SER A 399 42.46 17.35 7.11
C SER A 399 42.72 17.15 8.61
N VAL A 400 43.39 18.13 9.23
CA VAL A 400 43.78 18.09 10.65
C VAL A 400 42.74 18.77 11.56
N SER A 401 42.16 19.90 11.11
CA SER A 401 41.18 20.67 11.90
C SER A 401 39.74 20.16 11.71
N LEU A 402 38.94 20.26 12.78
CA LEU A 402 37.50 19.99 12.73
C LEU A 402 36.75 20.98 11.83
N SER A 403 37.17 22.25 11.78
CA SER A 403 36.58 23.25 10.88
C SER A 403 36.71 22.83 9.42
N ASP A 404 37.89 22.32 9.07
CA ASP A 404 38.22 21.96 7.69
C ASP A 404 37.47 20.71 7.28
N LYS A 405 37.33 19.74 8.19
CA LYS A 405 36.48 18.55 7.98
C LYS A 405 35.02 18.92 7.70
N VAL A 406 34.46 19.84 8.49
CA VAL A 406 33.08 20.31 8.29
C VAL A 406 32.93 21.06 6.97
N LEU A 407 33.91 21.89 6.58
CA LEU A 407 33.90 22.60 5.31
C LEU A 407 33.99 21.66 4.11
N VAL A 408 34.89 20.67 4.14
CA VAL A 408 35.00 19.64 3.10
C VAL A 408 33.69 18.87 2.97
N LEU A 409 33.08 18.49 4.10
CA LEU A 409 31.80 17.79 4.10
C LEU A 409 30.67 18.66 3.52
N ALA A 410 30.59 19.93 3.90
CA ALA A 410 29.58 20.87 3.39
C ALA A 410 29.74 21.12 1.88
N GLU A 411 30.97 21.29 1.40
CA GLU A 411 31.28 21.42 -0.02
C GLU A 411 30.85 20.16 -0.80
N SER A 412 31.21 18.99 -0.28
CA SER A 412 30.86 17.70 -0.90
C SER A 412 29.35 17.50 -0.98
N ILE A 413 28.61 17.80 0.10
CA ILE A 413 27.15 17.75 0.12
C ILE A 413 26.56 18.68 -0.96
N SER A 414 27.09 19.89 -1.09
CA SER A 414 26.62 20.86 -2.10
C SER A 414 26.75 20.32 -3.53
N TRP A 415 27.88 19.69 -3.87
CA TRP A 415 28.08 19.06 -5.18
C TRP A 415 27.16 17.85 -5.42
N LEU A 416 26.78 17.15 -4.36
CA LEU A 416 25.92 15.97 -4.41
C LEU A 416 24.42 16.30 -4.49
N LEU A 417 23.97 17.53 -4.24
CA LEU A 417 22.54 17.90 -4.24
C LEU A 417 21.84 17.53 -5.55
N PHE A 418 22.37 17.98 -6.69
CA PHE A 418 21.72 17.75 -7.99
C PHE A 418 21.78 16.29 -8.45
N PRO A 419 22.93 15.58 -8.39
CA PRO A 419 22.98 14.15 -8.70
C PRO A 419 22.02 13.30 -7.87
N PHE A 420 21.91 13.55 -6.56
CA PHE A 420 20.98 12.82 -5.70
C PHE A 420 19.51 13.13 -6.01
N MET A 421 19.18 14.36 -6.40
CA MET A 421 17.84 14.69 -6.89
C MET A 421 17.49 13.87 -8.13
N LEU A 422 18.41 13.75 -9.10
CA LEU A 422 18.19 12.94 -10.30
C LEU A 422 18.04 11.44 -9.98
N ILE A 423 18.93 10.89 -9.14
CA ILE A 423 18.84 9.48 -8.72
C ILE A 423 17.53 9.21 -8.00
N PHE A 424 17.10 10.09 -7.09
CA PHE A 424 15.84 9.95 -6.36
C PHE A 424 14.64 9.85 -7.32
N LEU A 425 14.57 10.74 -8.32
CA LEU A 425 13.51 10.74 -9.33
C LEU A 425 13.58 9.50 -10.24
N LEU A 426 14.78 9.09 -10.65
CA LEU A 426 14.96 7.89 -11.49
C LEU A 426 14.59 6.61 -10.73
N VAL A 427 15.03 6.45 -9.49
CA VAL A 427 14.66 5.29 -8.64
C VAL A 427 13.15 5.23 -8.44
N PHE A 428 12.51 6.38 -8.22
CA PHE A 428 11.05 6.45 -8.15
C PHE A 428 10.38 5.92 -9.42
N LEU A 429 10.80 6.40 -10.60
CA LEU A 429 10.24 5.95 -11.87
C LEU A 429 10.50 4.46 -12.10
N VAL A 430 11.71 3.97 -11.83
CA VAL A 430 12.05 2.54 -11.95
C VAL A 430 11.10 1.69 -11.13
N ILE A 431 10.96 2.00 -9.83
CA ILE A 431 10.20 1.15 -8.91
C ILE A 431 8.71 1.30 -9.16
N PHE A 432 8.17 2.51 -9.01
CA PHE A 432 6.73 2.71 -8.88
C PHE A 432 6.01 2.78 -10.22
N GLU A 433 6.62 3.37 -11.24
CA GLU A 433 5.99 3.52 -12.55
C GLU A 433 6.24 2.29 -13.43
N TYR A 434 7.50 1.84 -13.53
CA TYR A 434 7.88 0.83 -14.50
C TYR A 434 7.86 -0.61 -13.95
N VAL A 435 8.53 -0.90 -12.83
CA VAL A 435 8.57 -2.27 -12.26
C VAL A 435 7.21 -2.68 -11.73
N LEU A 436 6.58 -1.89 -10.84
CA LEU A 436 5.25 -2.21 -10.33
C LEU A 436 4.20 -2.17 -11.45
N GLY A 437 4.32 -1.24 -12.40
CA GLY A 437 3.44 -1.19 -13.57
C GLY A 437 3.57 -2.41 -14.49
N ALA A 438 4.78 -2.96 -14.66
CA ALA A 438 5.00 -4.20 -15.41
C ALA A 438 4.45 -5.42 -14.67
N LEU A 439 4.68 -5.53 -13.35
CA LEU A 439 4.09 -6.58 -12.52
C LEU A 439 2.56 -6.52 -12.51
N ALA A 440 1.99 -5.32 -12.49
CA ALA A 440 0.54 -5.13 -12.57
C ALA A 440 -0.01 -5.63 -13.90
N GLU A 441 0.67 -5.34 -15.01
CA GLU A 441 0.28 -5.79 -16.35
C GLU A 441 0.37 -7.32 -16.47
N ILE A 442 1.47 -7.93 -16.01
CA ILE A 442 1.67 -9.40 -16.04
C ILE A 442 0.61 -10.14 -15.21
N THR A 443 0.23 -9.57 -14.06
CA THR A 443 -0.76 -10.17 -13.16
C THR A 443 -2.20 -9.73 -13.45
N CYS A 444 -2.43 -8.96 -14.53
CA CYS A 444 -3.72 -8.33 -14.83
C CYS A 444 -4.31 -7.55 -13.64
N PHE A 445 -3.49 -6.97 -12.78
CA PHE A 445 -3.91 -6.18 -11.63
C PHE A 445 -4.35 -4.78 -12.07
N ALA A 446 -5.61 -4.44 -11.82
CA ALA A 446 -6.22 -3.22 -12.35
C ALA A 446 -6.02 -1.98 -11.47
N ASP A 447 -5.65 -2.12 -10.19
CA ASP A 447 -5.40 -0.97 -9.34
C ASP A 447 -3.95 -0.49 -9.46
N ARG A 448 -3.69 0.44 -10.39
CA ARG A 448 -2.33 0.94 -10.66
C ARG A 448 -1.97 2.18 -9.85
N HIS A 449 -2.66 2.42 -8.73
CA HIS A 449 -2.42 3.55 -7.84
C HIS A 449 -1.30 3.25 -6.83
N PHE A 450 -0.05 3.16 -7.31
CA PHE A 450 1.12 2.92 -6.45
C PHE A 450 1.64 4.18 -5.74
N TYR A 451 1.31 5.35 -6.28
CA TYR A 451 1.71 6.66 -5.79
C TYR A 451 0.67 7.73 -6.17
N SER A 452 0.72 8.86 -5.46
CA SER A 452 -0.08 10.07 -5.70
C SER A 452 0.80 11.23 -6.14
N ASP A 453 0.24 12.43 -6.28
CA ASP A 453 0.94 13.66 -6.66
C ASP A 453 1.86 14.22 -5.55
N TRP A 454 2.75 13.37 -5.03
CA TRP A 454 3.64 13.66 -3.90
C TRP A 454 4.61 14.83 -4.15
N TRP A 455 4.86 15.20 -5.41
CA TRP A 455 5.67 16.37 -5.76
C TRP A 455 5.00 17.69 -5.32
N ASN A 456 3.68 17.67 -5.10
CA ASN A 456 2.91 18.80 -4.58
C ASN A 456 2.79 18.79 -3.04
N SER A 457 3.35 17.80 -2.35
CA SER A 457 3.24 17.70 -0.89
C SER A 457 3.84 18.92 -0.19
N THR A 458 3.19 19.37 0.88
CA THR A 458 3.59 20.56 1.65
C THR A 458 4.20 20.24 3.01
N ASP A 459 4.02 19.02 3.51
CA ASP A 459 4.66 18.53 4.73
C ASP A 459 5.11 17.06 4.57
N TRP A 460 6.00 16.60 5.47
CA TRP A 460 6.52 15.22 5.41
C TRP A 460 5.44 14.16 5.68
N LEU A 461 4.35 14.50 6.39
CA LEU A 461 3.25 13.56 6.62
C LEU A 461 2.43 13.34 5.34
N GLU A 462 2.17 14.39 4.56
CA GLU A 462 1.53 14.32 3.24
C GLU A 462 2.40 13.49 2.30
N PHE A 463 3.70 13.78 2.21
CA PHE A 463 4.65 13.01 1.40
C PHE A 463 4.67 11.51 1.77
N SER A 464 4.74 11.18 3.06
CA SER A 464 4.78 9.78 3.52
C SER A 464 3.56 8.95 3.12
N ARG A 465 2.42 9.61 2.86
CA ARG A 465 1.17 8.97 2.45
C ARG A 465 1.07 8.78 0.94
N GLU A 466 1.74 9.65 0.18
CA GLU A 466 1.55 9.83 -1.26
C GLU A 466 2.67 9.20 -2.09
N TRP A 467 3.89 9.09 -1.53
CA TRP A 467 5.06 8.56 -2.23
C TRP A 467 4.98 7.06 -2.53
N ASN A 468 4.77 6.25 -1.49
CA ASN A 468 4.73 4.78 -1.57
C ASN A 468 3.43 4.29 -0.94
N VAL A 469 2.36 4.35 -1.72
CA VAL A 469 1.01 3.99 -1.26
C VAL A 469 0.93 2.55 -0.78
N PRO A 470 1.58 1.53 -1.41
CA PRO A 470 1.59 0.16 -0.89
C PRO A 470 2.15 0.05 0.53
N VAL A 471 3.32 0.63 0.81
CA VAL A 471 3.94 0.57 2.15
C VAL A 471 3.15 1.39 3.16
N TYR A 472 2.71 2.59 2.77
CA TYR A 472 1.86 3.42 3.63
C TYR A 472 0.58 2.68 4.02
N SER A 473 -0.09 2.03 3.06
CA SER A 473 -1.33 1.31 3.31
C SER A 473 -1.11 0.11 4.23
N PHE A 474 0.02 -0.60 4.08
CA PHE A 474 0.42 -1.67 4.99
C PHE A 474 0.64 -1.17 6.41
N LEU A 475 1.48 -0.14 6.59
CA LEU A 475 1.78 0.45 7.90
C LEU A 475 0.51 1.02 8.55
N ARG A 476 -0.34 1.67 7.76
CA ARG A 476 -1.62 2.20 8.25
C ARG A 476 -2.52 1.07 8.77
N ARG A 477 -2.68 -0.02 8.00
CA ARG A 477 -3.59 -1.12 8.31
C ARG A 477 -3.08 -1.99 9.46
N HIS A 478 -1.82 -2.40 9.43
CA HIS A 478 -1.29 -3.42 10.36
C HIS A 478 -0.56 -2.82 11.57
N VAL A 479 -0.05 -1.59 11.49
CA VAL A 479 0.70 -0.95 12.60
C VAL A 479 -0.13 0.15 13.25
N TYR A 480 -0.52 1.17 12.49
CA TYR A 480 -1.22 2.33 13.05
C TYR A 480 -2.62 1.96 13.56
N SER A 481 -3.46 1.33 12.73
CA SER A 481 -4.83 0.95 13.14
C SER A 481 -4.84 -0.07 14.28
N ALA A 482 -3.83 -0.94 14.39
CA ALA A 482 -3.70 -1.91 15.47
C ALA A 482 -3.23 -1.28 16.80
N SER A 483 -2.30 -0.33 16.76
CA SER A 483 -1.74 0.33 17.95
C SER A 483 -2.63 1.46 18.49
N ARG A 484 -3.35 2.16 17.61
CA ARG A 484 -4.16 3.34 17.94
C ARG A 484 -5.18 3.12 19.08
N PRO A 485 -5.99 2.05 19.14
CA PRO A 485 -7.00 1.91 20.20
C PRO A 485 -6.37 1.64 21.59
N HIS A 486 -5.15 1.11 21.64
CA HIS A 486 -4.46 0.79 22.88
C HIS A 486 -3.65 1.97 23.44
N ILE A 487 -3.09 2.81 22.56
CA ILE A 487 -2.02 3.76 22.92
C ILE A 487 -2.36 5.21 22.51
N GLY A 488 -3.43 5.43 21.75
CA GLY A 488 -3.87 6.75 21.28
C GLY A 488 -3.18 7.24 20.00
N LYS A 489 -3.67 8.35 19.43
CA LYS A 489 -3.29 8.83 18.09
C LYS A 489 -1.82 9.23 17.96
N SER A 490 -1.35 10.10 18.86
CA SER A 490 0.00 10.68 18.76
C SER A 490 1.08 9.60 18.90
N LEU A 491 0.94 8.71 19.89
CA LEU A 491 1.90 7.66 20.13
C LEU A 491 1.82 6.55 19.05
N ALA A 492 0.64 6.24 18.51
CA ALA A 492 0.52 5.37 17.34
C ALA A 492 1.25 5.92 16.10
N THR A 493 1.20 7.24 15.86
CA THR A 493 2.00 7.87 14.80
C THR A 493 3.49 7.73 15.07
N VAL A 494 3.95 8.01 16.29
CA VAL A 494 5.37 7.86 16.67
C VAL A 494 5.85 6.42 16.50
N ILE A 495 5.08 5.42 16.94
CA ILE A 495 5.43 4.00 16.78
C ILE A 495 5.50 3.61 15.30
N THR A 496 4.56 4.09 14.48
CA THR A 496 4.55 3.81 13.04
C THR A 496 5.79 4.38 12.35
N PHE A 497 6.16 5.62 12.68
CA PHE A 497 7.39 6.25 12.18
C PHE A 497 8.65 5.58 12.71
N LEU A 498 8.66 5.14 13.96
CA LEU A 498 9.78 4.42 14.57
C LEU A 498 10.06 3.10 13.86
N ILE A 499 9.01 2.30 13.60
CA ILE A 499 9.14 1.04 12.86
C ILE A 499 9.66 1.30 11.44
N SER A 500 9.15 2.36 10.78
CA SER A 500 9.65 2.78 9.47
C SER A 500 11.14 3.17 9.52
N ALA A 501 11.54 3.96 10.52
CA ALA A 501 12.92 4.41 10.68
C ALA A 501 13.90 3.25 10.96
N ILE A 502 13.49 2.25 11.74
CA ILE A 502 14.27 1.02 11.95
C ILE A 502 14.47 0.29 10.62
N GLY A 503 13.41 0.14 9.82
CA GLY A 503 13.50 -0.49 8.50
C GLY A 503 14.50 0.22 7.57
N HIS A 504 14.46 1.56 7.53
CA HIS A 504 15.40 2.35 6.72
C HIS A 504 16.84 2.26 7.23
N GLU A 505 17.06 2.24 8.56
CA GLU A 505 18.39 2.05 9.14
C GLU A 505 18.96 0.66 8.81
N ILE A 506 18.14 -0.39 8.83
CA ILE A 506 18.55 -1.73 8.40
C ILE A 506 18.99 -1.71 6.93
N VAL A 507 18.24 -1.02 6.07
CA VAL A 507 18.60 -0.85 4.65
C VAL A 507 19.92 -0.10 4.49
N LEU A 508 20.09 1.03 5.17
CA LEU A 508 21.34 1.79 5.15
C LEU A 508 22.52 0.99 5.72
N GLY A 509 22.29 0.22 6.78
CA GLY A 509 23.26 -0.67 7.38
C GLY A 509 23.71 -1.78 6.43
N CYS A 510 22.81 -2.30 5.58
CA CYS A 510 23.18 -3.28 4.55
C CYS A 510 23.90 -2.65 3.36
N ILE A 511 23.54 -1.42 2.96
CA ILE A 511 24.26 -0.70 1.89
C ILE A 511 25.72 -0.46 2.30
N THR A 512 25.92 0.02 3.53
CA THR A 512 27.23 0.52 4.00
C THR A 512 28.01 -0.50 4.81
N LYS A 513 27.41 -1.65 5.12
CA LYS A 513 27.91 -2.68 6.05
C LYS A 513 28.24 -2.13 7.45
N LYS A 514 27.65 -0.99 7.83
CA LYS A 514 27.88 -0.30 9.10
C LYS A 514 26.56 0.22 9.66
N LEU A 515 26.26 -0.13 10.92
CA LEU A 515 25.10 0.41 11.63
C LEU A 515 25.52 1.70 12.37
N ARG A 516 24.99 2.87 11.95
CA ARG A 516 25.43 4.17 12.49
C ARG A 516 24.33 4.95 13.20
N GLY A 517 23.08 4.81 12.77
CA GLY A 517 21.93 5.51 13.34
C GLY A 517 21.73 6.94 12.85
N TYR A 518 22.58 7.47 11.96
CA TYR A 518 22.37 8.83 11.42
C TYR A 518 21.07 8.91 10.62
N GLY A 519 20.78 7.91 9.79
CA GLY A 519 19.56 7.84 9.00
C GLY A 519 18.32 7.72 9.89
N PHE A 520 18.38 6.84 10.89
CA PHE A 520 17.36 6.72 11.93
C PHE A 520 17.03 8.07 12.59
N ILE A 521 18.04 8.82 13.04
CA ILE A 521 17.85 10.11 13.70
C ILE A 521 17.23 11.12 12.73
N CYS A 522 17.77 11.24 11.50
CA CYS A 522 17.24 12.15 10.49
C CYS A 522 15.77 11.86 10.15
N GLN A 523 15.38 10.59 10.08
CA GLN A 523 14.01 10.19 9.81
C GLN A 523 13.07 10.49 10.99
N MET A 524 13.53 10.28 12.23
CA MET A 524 12.75 10.66 13.42
C MET A 524 12.59 12.17 13.57
N LEU A 525 13.58 12.96 13.12
CA LEU A 525 13.52 14.43 13.09
C LEU A 525 12.47 14.98 12.11
N GLN A 526 11.95 14.18 11.17
CA GLN A 526 10.85 14.59 10.30
C GLN A 526 9.59 14.97 11.09
N LEU A 527 9.30 14.29 12.21
CA LEU A 527 8.11 14.58 13.03
C LEU A 527 8.19 15.97 13.71
N PRO A 528 9.29 16.35 14.40
CA PRO A 528 9.51 17.72 14.85
C PRO A 528 9.45 18.76 13.73
N ILE A 529 10.04 18.48 12.56
CA ILE A 529 10.02 19.40 11.41
C ILE A 529 8.57 19.65 10.97
N VAL A 530 7.74 18.61 10.91
CA VAL A 530 6.31 18.76 10.58
C VAL A 530 5.56 19.54 11.65
N ALA A 531 5.86 19.32 12.94
CA ALA A 531 5.26 20.08 14.02
C ALA A 531 5.60 21.59 13.89
N LEU A 532 6.84 21.91 13.51
CA LEU A 532 7.28 23.27 13.25
C LEU A 532 6.60 23.86 12.00
N GLN A 533 6.52 23.12 10.89
CA GLN A 533 5.83 23.53 9.66
C GLN A 533 4.33 23.81 9.86
N ARG A 534 3.72 23.16 10.85
CA ARG A 534 2.29 23.33 11.21
C ARG A 534 2.02 24.46 12.19
N THR A 535 3.05 25.16 12.66
CA THR A 535 2.88 26.35 13.52
C THR A 535 2.14 27.46 12.77
N SER A 536 1.45 28.33 13.52
CA SER A 536 0.62 29.41 12.98
C SER A 536 1.39 30.38 12.06
N TRP A 537 2.71 30.49 12.23
CA TRP A 537 3.58 31.36 11.44
C TRP A 537 3.81 30.87 9.99
N VAL A 538 3.75 29.55 9.78
CA VAL A 538 4.05 28.90 8.50
C VAL A 538 2.76 28.35 7.85
N ARG A 539 1.69 28.25 8.64
CA ARG A 539 0.38 27.75 8.20
C ARG A 539 -0.25 28.66 7.14
N GLY A 540 -0.42 28.12 5.93
CA GLY A 540 -1.13 28.77 4.82
C GLY A 540 -0.25 29.13 3.62
N ARG A 541 1.08 29.12 3.76
CA ARG A 541 2.02 29.42 2.65
C ARG A 541 2.38 28.14 1.87
N LYS A 542 1.47 27.67 1.01
CA LYS A 542 1.63 26.41 0.27
C LYS A 542 2.94 26.34 -0.55
N THR A 543 3.25 27.39 -1.31
CA THR A 543 4.47 27.43 -2.13
C THR A 543 5.74 27.39 -1.29
N LEU A 544 5.78 28.17 -0.20
CA LEU A 544 6.92 28.16 0.72
C LEU A 544 7.14 26.77 1.33
N ASN A 545 6.05 26.14 1.77
CA ASN A 545 6.12 24.82 2.40
C ASN A 545 6.61 23.74 1.41
N ASN A 546 6.13 23.80 0.16
CA ASN A 546 6.60 22.88 -0.89
C ASN A 546 8.09 23.12 -1.23
N VAL A 547 8.54 24.38 -1.33
CA VAL A 547 9.96 24.70 -1.53
C VAL A 547 10.82 24.19 -0.37
N CYS A 548 10.41 24.45 0.89
CA CYS A 548 11.11 23.94 2.06
C CYS A 548 11.14 22.40 2.10
N PHE A 549 10.07 21.75 1.67
CA PHE A 549 9.99 20.29 1.53
C PHE A 549 11.04 19.78 0.52
N TRP A 550 11.08 20.34 -0.69
CA TRP A 550 12.07 19.97 -1.71
C TRP A 550 13.51 20.21 -1.26
N CYS A 551 13.80 21.37 -0.64
CA CYS A 551 15.11 21.65 -0.07
C CYS A 551 15.48 20.63 1.00
N SER A 552 14.57 20.32 1.92
CA SER A 552 14.80 19.35 3.00
C SER A 552 15.05 17.94 2.46
N MET A 553 14.35 17.53 1.40
CA MET A 553 14.47 16.21 0.81
C MET A 553 15.81 16.04 0.09
N ILE A 554 16.19 16.99 -0.76
CA ILE A 554 17.44 16.93 -1.52
C ILE A 554 18.66 17.04 -0.58
N LEU A 555 18.60 17.95 0.39
CA LEU A 555 19.64 18.08 1.41
C LEU A 555 19.72 16.82 2.29
N GLY A 556 18.59 16.24 2.67
CA GLY A 556 18.56 15.03 3.50
C GLY A 556 19.22 13.83 2.83
N LEU A 557 18.91 13.57 1.55
CA LEU A 557 19.46 12.44 0.81
C LEU A 557 20.98 12.55 0.61
N SER A 558 21.45 13.73 0.19
CA SER A 558 22.88 14.01 0.00
C SER A 558 23.65 13.98 1.32
N LEU A 559 23.09 14.55 2.40
CA LEU A 559 23.67 14.48 3.74
C LEU A 559 23.83 13.04 4.23
N ILE A 560 22.78 12.21 4.11
CA ILE A 560 22.84 10.81 4.54
C ILE A 560 23.92 10.07 3.76
N CYS A 561 24.03 10.25 2.44
CA CYS A 561 25.10 9.60 1.68
C CYS A 561 26.49 10.01 2.19
N SER A 562 26.77 11.31 2.30
CA SER A 562 28.06 11.80 2.78
C SER A 562 28.37 11.29 4.19
N LEU A 563 27.40 11.28 5.10
CA LEU A 563 27.59 10.80 6.47
C LEU A 563 27.79 9.29 6.58
N TYR A 564 27.26 8.49 5.66
CA TYR A 564 27.43 7.03 5.70
C TYR A 564 28.66 6.54 4.94
N VAL A 565 29.07 7.26 3.90
CA VAL A 565 30.19 6.87 3.04
C VAL A 565 31.52 7.50 3.50
N LEU A 566 31.53 8.78 3.90
CA LEU A 566 32.77 9.53 4.14
C LEU A 566 33.20 9.58 5.61
N VAL A 567 32.25 9.76 6.53
CA VAL A 567 32.47 9.52 7.98
C VAL A 567 32.55 8.01 8.19
#